data_AF-A0A5Q4GXX7-F1
#
_entry.id   AF-A0A5Q4GXX7-F1
#
_cell.length_a   1.000
_cell.length_b   1.000
_cell.length_c   1.000
_cell.angle_alpha   90.00
_cell.angle_beta   90.00
_cell.angle_gamma   90.00
#
_symmetry.space_group_name_H-M   'P 1'
#
loop_
_entity.id
_entity.type
_entity.pdbx_description
1 polymer ?
#
loop_
_entity_poly.entity_id
_entity_poly.type
_entity_poly.pdbx_seq_one_letter_code
_entity_poly.pdbx_strand_id
1 'polypeptide(L)'
;MNRATLQQLSDERISDGRALLAANQWPGAYYLAGYALECALKSCVLAYIDRTGIIFKDKKYTQNCWTHDIEELVRLAGLTIERDKAAGTSITLGQHWMIAKDWSEASRYRMSTRPQAEKLFHALTDNTDGVLPWVKNYW
;
A
#
# COMPACT_ATOMS: atom_id res chain seq x y z
N MET A 1 -1.77 -16.36 7.39
CA MET A 1 -1.19 -15.00 7.48
C MET A 1 -2.10 -14.17 8.38
N ASN A 2 -1.56 -13.41 9.34
CA ASN A 2 -2.35 -12.59 10.27
C ASN A 2 -1.96 -11.10 10.16
N ARG A 3 -2.66 -10.24 10.90
CA ARG A 3 -2.46 -8.78 10.89
C ARG A 3 -1.03 -8.36 11.26
N ALA A 4 -0.50 -8.88 12.36
CA ALA A 4 0.87 -8.57 12.81
C ALA A 4 1.94 -9.01 11.79
N THR A 5 1.77 -10.18 11.17
CA THR A 5 2.67 -10.64 10.11
C THR A 5 2.64 -9.72 8.88
N LEU A 6 1.46 -9.21 8.49
CA LEU A 6 1.35 -8.28 7.36
C LEU A 6 1.97 -6.91 7.67
N GLN A 7 1.81 -6.41 8.90
CA GLN A 7 2.48 -5.18 9.34
C GLN A 7 4.00 -5.34 9.29
N GLN A 8 4.52 -6.45 9.83
CA GLN A 8 5.96 -6.76 9.75
C GLN A 8 6.44 -6.89 8.30
N LEU A 9 5.70 -7.59 7.44
CA LEU A 9 6.03 -7.69 6.01
C LEU A 9 6.04 -6.33 5.33
N SER A 10 5.11 -5.42 5.68
CA SER A 10 5.13 -4.06 5.16
C SER A 10 6.44 -3.33 5.52
N ASP A 11 6.89 -3.47 6.77
CA ASP A 11 8.10 -2.81 7.24
C ASP A 11 9.37 -3.42 6.62
N GLU A 12 9.42 -4.75 6.50
CA GLU A 12 10.50 -5.44 5.81
C GLU A 12 10.58 -5.03 4.34
N ARG A 13 9.46 -5.04 3.61
CA ARG A 13 9.44 -4.74 2.18
C ARG A 13 9.84 -3.31 1.86
N ILE A 14 9.48 -2.33 2.69
CA ILE A 14 9.92 -0.95 2.47
C ILE A 14 11.40 -0.75 2.81
N SER A 15 11.91 -1.50 3.81
CA SER A 15 13.35 -1.55 4.10
C SER A 15 14.14 -2.17 2.95
N ASP A 16 13.67 -3.31 2.42
CA ASP A 16 14.26 -3.97 1.25
C ASP A 16 14.25 -3.03 0.02
N GLY A 17 13.12 -2.37 -0.23
CA GLY A 17 12.98 -1.39 -1.31
C GLY A 17 14.00 -0.24 -1.19
N ARG A 18 14.26 0.23 0.03
CA ARG A 18 15.27 1.28 0.30
C ARG A 18 16.68 0.78 -0.02
N ALA A 19 17.03 -0.42 0.42
CA ALA A 19 18.34 -1.02 0.18
C ALA A 19 18.59 -1.24 -1.32
N LEU A 20 17.58 -1.71 -2.05
CA LEU A 20 17.65 -1.89 -3.50
C LEU A 20 17.78 -0.56 -4.24
N LEU A 21 17.08 0.49 -3.79
CA LEU A 21 17.21 1.83 -4.35
C LEU A 21 18.65 2.36 -4.20
N ALA A 22 19.24 2.20 -3.02
CA ALA A 22 20.64 2.58 -2.76
C ALA A 22 21.65 1.79 -3.60
N ALA A 23 21.32 0.53 -3.94
CA ALA A 23 22.14 -0.35 -4.78
C ALA A 23 21.87 -0.19 -6.29
N ASN A 24 21.12 0.83 -6.71
CA ASN A 24 20.71 1.06 -8.10
C ASN A 24 19.88 -0.09 -8.73
N GLN A 25 19.22 -0.91 -7.92
CA GLN A 25 18.36 -2.01 -8.35
C GLN A 25 16.91 -1.56 -8.51
N TRP A 26 16.65 -0.69 -9.49
CA TRP A 26 15.38 0.04 -9.66
C TRP A 26 14.14 -0.84 -9.81
N PRO A 27 14.14 -1.91 -10.65
CA PRO A 27 12.96 -2.76 -10.78
C PRO A 27 12.60 -3.44 -9.46
N GLY A 28 13.60 -3.94 -8.73
CA GLY A 28 13.42 -4.55 -7.43
C GLY A 28 12.93 -3.54 -6.36
N ALA A 29 13.52 -2.34 -6.34
CA ALA A 29 13.10 -1.28 -5.44
C ALA A 29 11.64 -0.88 -5.65
N TYR A 30 11.24 -0.65 -6.91
CA TYR A 30 9.86 -0.33 -7.28
C TYR A 30 8.90 -1.46 -6.90
N TYR A 31 9.30 -2.71 -7.18
CA TYR A 31 8.51 -3.89 -6.89
C TYR A 31 8.24 -4.05 -5.39
N LEU A 32 9.28 -4.05 -4.56
CA LEU A 32 9.14 -4.25 -3.12
C LEU A 32 8.48 -3.06 -2.42
N ALA A 33 8.71 -1.83 -2.89
CA ALA A 33 8.04 -0.65 -2.35
C ALA A 33 6.50 -0.77 -2.45
N GLY A 34 5.96 -1.21 -3.60
CA GLY A 34 4.51 -1.41 -3.73
C GLY A 34 3.97 -2.58 -2.91
N TYR A 35 4.74 -3.68 -2.74
CA TYR A 35 4.35 -4.75 -1.82
C TYR A 35 4.27 -4.29 -0.37
N ALA A 36 5.08 -3.32 0.04
CA ALA A 36 4.96 -2.74 1.36
C ALA A 36 3.56 -2.14 1.55
N LEU A 37 3.09 -1.34 0.58
CA LEU A 37 1.74 -0.76 0.62
C LEU A 37 0.64 -1.83 0.56
N GLU A 38 0.78 -2.86 -0.28
CA GLU A 38 -0.19 -3.96 -0.34
C GLU A 38 -0.32 -4.66 1.02
N CYS A 39 0.81 -4.97 1.66
CA CYS A 39 0.83 -5.62 2.98
C CYS A 39 0.19 -4.72 4.06
N ALA A 40 0.54 -3.43 4.05
CA ALA A 40 -0.04 -2.42 4.92
C ALA A 40 -1.57 -2.39 4.80
N LEU A 41 -2.10 -2.28 3.58
CA LEU A 41 -3.54 -2.23 3.34
C LEU A 41 -4.24 -3.54 3.68
N LYS A 42 -3.64 -4.70 3.35
CA LYS A 42 -4.18 -6.01 3.76
C LYS A 42 -4.23 -6.16 5.28
N SER A 43 -3.32 -5.53 6.02
CA SER A 43 -3.40 -5.47 7.49
C SER A 43 -4.62 -4.64 7.95
N CYS A 44 -4.90 -3.50 7.30
CA CYS A 44 -6.11 -2.71 7.55
C CYS A 44 -7.40 -3.47 7.20
N VAL A 45 -7.40 -4.28 6.13
CA VAL A 45 -8.53 -5.14 5.79
C VAL A 45 -8.83 -6.12 6.93
N LEU A 46 -7.80 -6.75 7.52
CA LEU A 46 -8.00 -7.62 8.68
C LEU A 46 -8.54 -6.86 9.90
N ALA A 47 -8.05 -5.64 10.16
CA ALA A 47 -8.60 -4.78 11.21
C ALA A 47 -10.07 -4.41 10.97
N TYR A 48 -10.44 -4.14 9.71
CA TYR A 48 -11.81 -3.86 9.31
C TYR A 48 -12.72 -5.08 9.51
N ILE A 49 -12.26 -6.27 9.12
CA ILE A 49 -12.99 -7.53 9.32
C ILE A 49 -13.28 -7.76 10.81
N ASP A 50 -12.25 -7.60 11.66
CA ASP A 50 -12.36 -7.79 13.11
C ASP A 50 -13.39 -6.84 13.73
N ARG A 51 -13.32 -5.55 13.38
CA ARG A 51 -14.24 -4.51 13.89
C ARG A 51 -15.69 -4.70 13.42
N THR A 52 -15.92 -5.22 12.22
CA THR A 52 -17.25 -5.16 11.57
C THR A 52 -17.96 -6.51 11.46
N GLY A 53 -17.21 -7.62 11.56
CA GLY A 53 -17.69 -8.96 11.30
C GLY A 53 -18.20 -9.15 9.86
N ILE A 54 -17.72 -8.36 8.89
CA ILE A 54 -18.26 -8.31 7.52
C ILE A 54 -18.28 -9.68 6.83
N ILE A 55 -17.36 -10.58 7.16
CA ILE A 55 -17.27 -11.93 6.58
C ILE A 55 -18.49 -12.82 6.91
N PHE A 56 -19.25 -12.49 7.96
CA PHE A 56 -20.51 -13.17 8.30
C PHE A 56 -21.73 -12.51 7.66
N LYS A 57 -21.55 -11.38 6.96
CA LYS A 57 -22.59 -10.59 6.30
C LYS A 57 -22.49 -10.65 4.77
N ASP A 58 -21.27 -10.73 4.25
CA ASP A 58 -20.99 -10.87 2.82
C ASP A 58 -19.96 -11.98 2.57
N LYS A 59 -20.44 -13.10 2.03
CA LYS A 59 -19.61 -14.26 1.71
C LYS A 59 -18.55 -13.96 0.63
N LYS A 60 -18.84 -13.06 -0.32
CA LYS A 60 -17.93 -12.71 -1.42
C LYS A 60 -16.80 -11.79 -0.96
N TYR A 61 -16.97 -11.10 0.17
CA TYR A 61 -15.96 -10.20 0.71
C TYR A 61 -14.60 -10.89 0.89
N THR A 62 -14.59 -12.10 1.46
CA THR A 62 -13.36 -12.89 1.63
C THR A 62 -12.68 -13.26 0.31
N GLN A 63 -13.46 -13.48 -0.76
CA GLN A 63 -12.93 -13.75 -2.10
C GLN A 63 -12.27 -12.51 -2.69
N ASN A 64 -12.87 -11.33 -2.49
CA ASN A 64 -12.34 -10.06 -2.99
C ASN A 64 -11.02 -9.67 -2.29
N CYS A 65 -10.79 -10.13 -1.05
CA CYS A 65 -9.54 -9.87 -0.31
C CYS A 65 -8.28 -10.49 -0.94
N TRP A 66 -8.43 -11.38 -1.92
CA TRP A 66 -7.30 -11.98 -2.66
C TRP A 66 -6.72 -11.06 -3.74
N THR A 67 -7.31 -9.89 -3.94
CA THR A 67 -6.82 -8.89 -4.88
C THR A 67 -5.40 -8.37 -4.52
N HIS A 68 -4.75 -7.81 -5.53
CA HIS A 68 -3.51 -7.02 -5.42
C HIS A 68 -3.74 -5.56 -5.83
N ASP A 69 -4.98 -5.20 -6.19
CA ASP A 69 -5.34 -3.85 -6.59
C ASP A 69 -5.42 -2.91 -5.38
N ILE A 70 -4.66 -1.81 -5.43
CA ILE A 70 -4.50 -0.88 -4.32
C ILE A 70 -5.80 -0.13 -4.00
N GLU A 71 -6.56 0.28 -5.01
CA GLU A 71 -7.84 0.98 -4.83
C GLU A 71 -8.88 0.06 -4.20
N GLU A 72 -8.96 -1.18 -4.67
CA GLU A 72 -9.86 -2.18 -4.11
C GLU A 72 -9.47 -2.54 -2.67
N LEU A 73 -8.17 -2.60 -2.34
CA LEU A 73 -7.72 -2.82 -0.96
C LEU A 73 -8.09 -1.65 -0.03
N VAL A 74 -8.01 -0.40 -0.49
CA VAL A 74 -8.53 0.77 0.26
C VAL A 74 -10.03 0.65 0.49
N ARG A 75 -10.79 0.25 -0.53
CA ARG A 75 -12.24 0.05 -0.43
C ARG A 75 -12.59 -1.07 0.54
N LEU A 76 -11.92 -2.21 0.45
CA LEU A 76 -12.11 -3.35 1.35
C LEU A 76 -11.76 -2.98 2.78
N ALA A 77 -10.68 -2.22 3.02
CA ALA A 77 -10.33 -1.72 4.34
C ALA A 77 -11.32 -0.69 4.92
N GLY A 78 -12.31 -0.26 4.12
CA GLY A 78 -13.28 0.76 4.52
C GLY A 78 -12.62 2.12 4.75
N LEU A 79 -11.61 2.46 3.94
CA LEU A 79 -10.78 3.67 4.10
C LEU A 79 -10.99 4.71 2.99
N THR A 80 -11.90 4.48 2.05
CA THR A 80 -12.13 5.38 0.91
C THR A 80 -12.46 6.80 1.36
N ILE A 81 -13.38 6.97 2.31
CA ILE A 81 -13.82 8.30 2.78
C ILE A 81 -12.68 9.03 3.50
N GLU A 82 -11.95 8.31 4.35
CA GLU A 82 -10.83 8.83 5.12
C GLU A 82 -9.69 9.26 4.19
N ARG A 83 -9.37 8.43 3.19
CA ARG A 83 -8.37 8.75 2.17
C ARG A 83 -8.75 10.00 1.40
N ASP A 84 -9.99 10.08 0.91
CA ASP A 84 -10.42 11.20 0.08
C ASP A 84 -10.45 12.51 0.88
N LYS A 85 -10.84 12.46 2.16
CA LYS A 85 -10.74 13.61 3.08
C LYS A 85 -9.29 14.04 3.31
N ALA A 86 -8.38 13.08 3.53
CA ALA A 86 -6.97 13.37 3.74
C ALA A 86 -6.32 13.97 2.48
N ALA A 87 -6.64 13.43 1.30
CA ALA A 87 -6.21 13.95 0.01
C ALA A 87 -6.81 15.34 -0.32
N GLY A 88 -8.02 15.64 0.16
CA GLY A 88 -8.60 16.97 0.07
C GLY A 88 -7.96 18.00 1.01
N THR A 89 -7.33 17.54 2.10
CA THR A 89 -6.64 18.40 3.07
C THR A 89 -5.18 18.63 2.69
N SER A 90 -4.51 17.60 2.17
CA SER A 90 -3.13 17.67 1.68
C SER A 90 -3.06 17.29 0.20
N ILE A 91 -2.81 18.29 -0.64
CA ILE A 91 -2.61 18.11 -2.08
C ILE A 91 -1.45 17.15 -2.34
N THR A 92 -0.36 17.24 -1.56
CA THR A 92 0.81 16.38 -1.68
C THR A 92 0.45 14.91 -1.42
N LEU A 93 -0.30 14.63 -0.34
CA LEU A 93 -0.77 13.28 -0.05
C LEU A 93 -1.69 12.76 -1.17
N GLY A 94 -2.56 13.61 -1.71
CA GLY A 94 -3.39 13.28 -2.87
C GLY A 94 -2.56 12.89 -4.11
N GLN A 95 -1.50 13.64 -4.41
CA GLN A 95 -0.57 13.31 -5.50
C GLN A 95 0.21 12.01 -5.24
N HIS A 96 0.62 11.76 -3.99
CA HIS A 96 1.26 10.51 -3.62
C HIS A 96 0.33 9.32 -3.77
N TRP A 97 -0.95 9.45 -3.42
CA TRP A 97 -1.96 8.42 -3.68
C TRP A 97 -2.16 8.15 -5.18
N MET A 98 -2.16 9.20 -6.01
CA MET A 98 -2.24 9.05 -7.47
C MET A 98 -1.07 8.24 -8.05
N ILE A 99 0.11 8.33 -7.44
CA ILE A 99 1.29 7.54 -7.82
C ILE A 99 1.18 6.10 -7.30
N ALA A 100 0.82 5.96 -6.02
CA ALA A 100 0.79 4.68 -5.33
C ALA A 100 -0.26 3.72 -5.91
N LYS A 101 -1.44 4.23 -6.27
CA LYS A 101 -2.54 3.42 -6.79
C LYS A 101 -2.24 2.76 -8.14
N ASP A 102 -1.30 3.32 -8.92
CA ASP A 102 -0.93 2.82 -10.24
C ASP A 102 0.08 1.66 -10.16
N TRP A 103 0.57 1.33 -8.96
CA TRP A 103 1.40 0.15 -8.76
C TRP A 103 0.57 -1.13 -8.91
N SER A 104 1.20 -2.16 -9.48
CA SER A 104 0.63 -3.50 -9.62
C SER A 104 1.74 -4.54 -9.48
N GLU A 105 1.39 -5.73 -8.97
CA GLU A 105 2.30 -6.89 -8.95
C GLU A 105 2.88 -7.20 -10.34
N ALA A 106 2.17 -6.84 -11.42
CA ALA A 106 2.59 -7.13 -12.79
C ALA A 106 3.87 -6.36 -13.17
N SER A 107 4.25 -5.36 -12.36
CA SER A 107 5.53 -4.67 -12.46
C SER A 107 6.74 -5.61 -12.37
N ARG A 108 6.60 -6.82 -11.83
CA ARG A 108 7.60 -7.91 -11.89
C ARG A 108 8.13 -8.17 -13.29
N TYR A 109 7.25 -8.08 -14.28
CA TYR A 109 7.57 -8.38 -15.67
C TYR A 109 7.98 -7.13 -16.45
N ARG A 110 8.28 -6.03 -15.76
CA ARG A 110 8.68 -4.75 -16.36
C ARG A 110 10.00 -4.29 -15.75
N MET A 111 10.78 -3.56 -16.56
CA MET A 111 12.02 -2.94 -16.11
C MET A 111 11.74 -1.49 -15.70
N SER A 112 11.33 -1.28 -14.45
CA SER A 112 11.14 0.08 -13.92
C SER A 112 12.46 0.84 -13.95
N THR A 113 12.39 2.08 -14.41
CA THR A 113 13.52 3.02 -14.47
C THR A 113 13.78 3.63 -13.10
N ARG A 114 14.97 4.23 -12.94
CA ARG A 114 15.34 4.98 -11.73
C ARG A 114 14.28 6.03 -11.34
N PRO A 115 13.82 6.94 -12.22
CA PRO A 115 12.82 7.93 -11.85
C PRO A 115 11.50 7.31 -11.37
N GLN A 116 11.08 6.17 -11.95
CA GLN A 116 9.86 5.48 -11.51
C GLN A 116 10.01 4.91 -10.10
N ALA A 117 11.15 4.25 -9.82
CA ALA A 117 11.45 3.69 -8.51
C ALA A 117 11.54 4.78 -7.43
N GLU A 118 12.31 5.84 -7.69
CA GLU A 118 12.45 6.98 -6.76
C GLU A 118 11.09 7.67 -6.52
N LYS A 119 10.29 7.89 -7.57
CA LYS A 119 8.98 8.54 -7.47
C LYS A 119 8.00 7.74 -6.61
N LEU A 120 7.87 6.43 -6.86
CA LEU A 120 7.00 5.58 -6.04
C LEU A 120 7.52 5.51 -4.60
N PHE A 121 8.82 5.27 -4.41
CA PHE A 121 9.39 5.15 -3.08
C PHE A 121 9.19 6.43 -2.25
N HIS A 122 9.41 7.60 -2.84
CA HIS A 122 9.14 8.89 -2.19
C HIS A 122 7.66 9.06 -1.85
N ALA A 123 6.75 8.81 -2.79
CA ALA A 123 5.31 8.91 -2.55
C ALA A 123 4.84 8.03 -1.38
N LEU A 124 5.45 6.85 -1.22
CA LEU A 124 5.11 5.95 -0.11
C LEU A 124 5.74 6.39 1.22
N THR A 125 6.95 6.94 1.21
CA THR A 125 7.77 7.11 2.43
C THR A 125 7.97 8.55 2.89
N ASP A 126 7.40 9.53 2.19
CA ASP A 126 7.44 10.92 2.63
C ASP A 126 7.00 11.06 4.09
N ASN A 127 7.75 11.83 4.89
CA ASN A 127 7.56 11.86 6.33
C ASN A 127 6.27 12.59 6.75
N THR A 128 5.78 13.51 5.94
CA THR A 128 4.62 14.35 6.26
C THR A 128 3.37 13.85 5.53
N ASP A 129 3.52 13.57 4.23
CA ASP A 129 2.44 13.29 3.30
C ASP A 129 2.61 11.93 2.60
N GLY A 130 3.39 11.02 3.20
CA GLY A 130 3.60 9.68 2.65
C GLY A 130 2.38 8.79 2.80
N VAL A 131 2.11 7.98 1.77
CA VAL A 131 1.00 7.03 1.78
C VAL A 131 1.16 5.98 2.87
N LEU A 132 2.36 5.41 3.06
CA LEU A 132 2.57 4.40 4.10
C LEU A 132 2.31 4.98 5.50
N PRO A 133 2.95 6.08 5.94
CA PRO A 133 2.64 6.72 7.22
C PRO A 133 1.13 6.96 7.43
N TRP A 134 0.41 7.42 6.39
CA TRP A 134 -1.03 7.59 6.48
C TRP A 134 -1.77 6.27 6.72
N VAL A 135 -1.47 5.22 5.94
CA VAL A 135 -2.10 3.89 6.08
C VAL A 135 -1.79 3.29 7.46
N LYS A 136 -0.58 3.52 8.01
CA LYS A 136 -0.18 3.00 9.33
C LYS A 136 -1.06 3.49 10.49
N ASN A 137 -1.75 4.61 10.33
CA ASN A 137 -2.71 5.09 11.34
C ASN A 137 -3.97 4.21 11.46
N TYR A 138 -4.21 3.34 10.49
CA TYR A 138 -5.36 2.44 10.41
C TYR A 138 -4.97 0.96 10.51
N TRP A 139 -3.68 0.70 10.68
CA TRP A 139 -3.13 -0.64 10.81
C TRP A 139 -3.72 -1.37 11.98
#